data_AF-A0A7X8U428-F1
#
_entry.id   AF-A0A7X8U428-F1
#
_cell.length_a   1.000
_cell.length_b   1.000
_cell.length_c   1.000
_cell.angle_alpha   90.00
_cell.angle_beta   90.00
_cell.angle_gamma   90.00
#
_symmetry.space_group_name_H-M   'P 1'
#
loop_
_entity.id
_entity.type
_entity.pdbx_description
1 polymer ?
#
loop_
_entity_poly.entity_id
_entity_poly.type
_entity_poly.pdbx_seq_one_letter_code
_entity_poly.pdbx_strand_id
1 'polypeptide(L)'
;MTNLPLAKLIIFCTGLFTLSGGLTFMVRGYAINRRIFDVPNHRSLHSVPTPRGGGLAFVAVFLGALVFLYLTGTIPKDIFMALAGGGGLVAAVGWADDNRGAAPGIRLLCHGVAAVWGVMWLGGYPAMSWGGGIWNLSWAGGALAVLGTVWMINLYNFMDGIDGIAGTEAVTAAAIAGVLLYFTGHPGMALICVALALSVGGFLIWNWPPARIFMGDVGSGFLGFTFACLAMASENSGALPVLVWAVLLGVFIVDATVTLIRRFINKEKLYEAHRTHVYQLAAQAEFSHKQVTLGVLFLNICLGMIGAALMKWPGWLLPGAALTAVILTIIEVRLYYRFSQNEENTG
;
A
#
# COMPACT_ATOMS: atom_id res chain seq x y z
N MET A 1 -13.57 14.97 24.78
CA MET A 1 -13.07 13.67 24.31
C MET A 1 -13.77 12.58 25.11
N THR A 2 -14.87 12.02 24.59
CA THR A 2 -15.47 10.84 25.20
C THR A 2 -14.53 9.67 24.95
N ASN A 3 -13.82 9.22 25.99
CA ASN A 3 -13.15 7.93 25.97
C ASN A 3 -14.16 6.92 25.43
N LEU A 4 -13.99 6.40 24.21
CA LEU A 4 -14.67 5.17 23.85
C LEU A 4 -14.21 4.18 24.93
N PRO A 5 -15.12 3.60 25.74
CA PRO A 5 -14.74 2.58 26.71
C PRO A 5 -13.89 1.54 25.98
N LEU A 6 -12.81 1.06 26.59
CA LEU A 6 -11.89 0.08 25.99
C LEU A 6 -12.65 -1.08 25.32
N ALA A 7 -13.74 -1.53 25.93
CA ALA A 7 -14.66 -2.51 25.36
C ALA A 7 -15.25 -2.10 23.99
N LYS A 8 -15.70 -0.85 23.80
CA LYS A 8 -16.22 -0.37 22.50
C LYS A 8 -15.13 -0.33 21.43
N LEU A 9 -13.90 0.04 21.81
CA LEU A 9 -12.77 0.04 20.88
C LEU A 9 -12.39 -1.39 20.47
N ILE A 10 -12.35 -2.33 21.41
CA ILE A 10 -12.11 -3.75 21.11
C ILE A 10 -13.21 -4.29 20.18
N ILE A 11 -14.49 -4.03 20.48
CA ILE A 11 -15.61 -4.46 19.63
C ILE A 11 -15.49 -3.88 18.23
N PHE A 12 -15.16 -2.59 18.11
CA PHE A 12 -14.95 -1.94 16.82
C PHE A 12 -13.81 -2.63 16.04
N CYS A 13 -12.64 -2.80 16.65
CA CYS A 13 -11.49 -3.42 16.01
C CYS A 13 -11.74 -4.88 15.60
N THR A 14 -12.29 -5.70 16.50
CA THR A 14 -12.67 -7.09 16.19
C THR A 14 -13.74 -7.13 15.11
N GLY A 15 -14.69 -6.19 15.13
CA GLY A 15 -15.72 -6.02 14.11
C GLY A 15 -15.14 -5.79 12.72
N LEU A 16 -14.16 -4.88 12.56
CA LEU A 16 -13.53 -4.60 11.25
C LEU A 16 -12.83 -5.84 10.68
N PHE A 17 -12.03 -6.53 11.50
CA PHE A 17 -11.30 -7.72 11.07
C PHE A 17 -12.24 -8.86 10.68
N THR A 18 -13.22 -9.17 11.52
CA THR A 18 -14.18 -10.25 11.28
C THR A 18 -15.12 -9.94 10.12
N LEU A 19 -15.60 -8.69 10.00
CA LEU A 19 -16.43 -8.26 8.88
C LEU A 19 -15.67 -8.34 7.56
N SER A 20 -14.41 -7.89 7.51
CA SER A 20 -13.60 -7.98 6.30
C SER A 20 -13.34 -9.44 5.90
N GLY A 21 -13.02 -10.31 6.87
CA GLY A 21 -12.86 -11.74 6.62
C GLY A 21 -14.15 -12.39 6.10
N GLY A 22 -15.30 -12.06 6.70
CA GLY A 22 -16.61 -12.57 6.28
C GLY A 22 -17.02 -12.06 4.90
N LEU A 23 -16.85 -10.76 4.61
CA LEU A 23 -17.11 -10.19 3.30
C LEU A 23 -16.16 -10.76 2.24
N THR A 24 -14.90 -11.01 2.57
CA THR A 24 -13.95 -11.65 1.64
C THR A 24 -14.41 -13.05 1.26
N PHE A 25 -14.94 -13.83 2.21
CA PHE A 25 -15.57 -15.12 1.92
C PHE A 25 -16.75 -14.99 0.95
N MET A 26 -17.62 -14.01 1.16
CA MET A 26 -18.78 -13.74 0.29
C MET A 26 -18.34 -13.30 -1.12
N VAL A 27 -17.39 -12.38 -1.21
CA VAL A 27 -16.82 -11.89 -2.47
C VAL A 27 -16.16 -13.03 -3.24
N ARG A 28 -15.46 -13.94 -2.55
CA ARG A 28 -14.91 -15.16 -3.16
C ARG A 28 -16.01 -16.02 -3.77
N GLY A 29 -17.09 -16.28 -3.05
CA GLY A 29 -18.24 -17.03 -3.58
C GLY A 29 -18.87 -16.35 -4.81
N TYR A 30 -19.02 -15.03 -4.75
CA TYR A 30 -19.49 -14.22 -5.88
C TYR A 30 -18.57 -14.32 -7.11
N ALA A 31 -17.25 -14.16 -6.92
CA ALA A 31 -16.26 -14.22 -7.99
C ALA A 31 -16.24 -15.60 -8.67
N ILE A 32 -16.34 -16.68 -7.89
CA ILE A 32 -16.47 -18.05 -8.43
C ILE A 32 -17.73 -18.18 -9.29
N ASN A 33 -18.89 -17.73 -8.78
CA ASN A 33 -20.17 -17.84 -9.49
C ASN A 33 -20.21 -16.99 -10.77
N ARG A 34 -19.56 -15.83 -10.78
CA ARG A 34 -19.47 -14.93 -11.93
C ARG A 34 -18.29 -15.21 -12.86
N ARG A 35 -17.46 -16.21 -12.54
CA ARG A 35 -16.24 -16.57 -13.27
C ARG A 35 -15.21 -15.43 -13.39
N ILE A 36 -15.10 -14.63 -12.33
CA ILE A 36 -14.09 -13.57 -12.21
C ILE A 36 -12.82 -14.20 -11.65
N PHE A 37 -11.98 -14.72 -12.54
CA PHE A 37 -10.74 -15.42 -12.21
C PHE A 37 -9.54 -14.71 -12.81
N ASP A 38 -8.42 -14.76 -12.09
CA ASP A 38 -7.11 -14.52 -12.68
C ASP A 38 -6.57 -15.83 -13.26
N VAL A 39 -6.67 -15.96 -14.57
CA VAL A 39 -6.29 -17.17 -15.30
C VAL A 39 -4.78 -17.14 -15.57
N PRO A 40 -4.02 -18.19 -15.20
CA PRO A 40 -2.59 -18.26 -15.43
C PRO A 40 -2.21 -17.99 -16.89
N ASN A 41 -1.22 -17.13 -17.07
CA ASN A 41 -0.59 -16.79 -18.35
C ASN A 41 0.93 -16.89 -18.21
N HIS A 42 1.69 -16.63 -19.29
CA HIS A 42 3.16 -16.73 -19.30
C HIS A 42 3.89 -15.86 -18.27
N ARG A 43 3.21 -14.86 -17.69
CA ARG A 43 3.73 -13.95 -16.66
C ARG A 43 3.22 -14.27 -15.24
N SER A 44 2.31 -15.25 -15.10
CA SER A 44 1.69 -15.59 -13.81
C SER A 44 2.63 -16.43 -12.95
N LEU A 45 2.62 -16.18 -11.64
CA LEU A 45 3.37 -16.96 -10.65
C LEU A 45 2.48 -17.97 -9.90
N HIS A 46 1.22 -18.09 -10.33
CA HIS A 46 0.26 -19.09 -9.86
C HIS A 46 -0.06 -20.09 -10.97
N SER A 47 -0.27 -21.35 -10.59
CA SER A 47 -0.61 -22.44 -11.51
C SER A 47 -2.11 -22.76 -11.56
N VAL A 48 -2.90 -22.29 -10.59
CA VAL A 48 -4.33 -22.58 -10.46
C VAL A 48 -5.13 -21.29 -10.66
N PRO A 49 -6.17 -21.27 -11.53
CA PRO A 49 -7.06 -20.12 -11.65
C PRO A 49 -7.64 -19.71 -10.28
N THR A 50 -7.28 -18.50 -9.84
CA THR A 50 -7.65 -18.00 -8.51
C THR A 50 -8.65 -16.85 -8.66
N PRO A 51 -9.74 -16.81 -7.86
CA PRO A 51 -10.69 -15.70 -7.89
C PRO A 51 -10.00 -14.34 -7.66
N ARG A 52 -10.44 -13.29 -8.36
CA ARG A 52 -9.92 -11.91 -8.22
C ARG A 52 -11.00 -10.98 -7.66
N GLY A 53 -10.59 -9.88 -7.03
CA GLY A 53 -11.49 -8.82 -6.55
C GLY A 53 -11.74 -8.81 -5.04
N GLY A 54 -10.94 -9.55 -4.26
CA GLY A 54 -11.03 -9.56 -2.80
C GLY A 54 -10.83 -8.17 -2.16
N GLY A 55 -10.24 -7.22 -2.90
CA GLY A 55 -10.15 -5.82 -2.55
C GLY A 55 -11.47 -5.17 -2.20
N LEU A 56 -12.57 -5.58 -2.85
CA LEU A 56 -13.90 -5.05 -2.57
C LEU A 56 -14.30 -5.18 -1.10
N ALA A 57 -13.92 -6.30 -0.46
CA ALA A 57 -14.28 -6.56 0.92
C ALA A 57 -13.60 -5.57 1.88
N PHE A 58 -12.26 -5.49 1.86
CA PHE A 58 -11.56 -4.61 2.78
C PHE A 58 -11.74 -3.13 2.45
N VAL A 59 -11.94 -2.77 1.17
CA VAL A 59 -12.25 -1.39 0.77
C VAL A 59 -13.60 -0.98 1.34
N ALA A 60 -14.65 -1.81 1.19
CA ALA A 60 -15.97 -1.50 1.72
C ALA A 60 -15.95 -1.34 3.25
N VAL A 61 -15.25 -2.23 3.95
CA VAL A 61 -15.11 -2.16 5.42
C VAL A 61 -14.35 -0.90 5.84
N PHE A 62 -13.25 -0.58 5.18
CA PHE A 62 -12.45 0.60 5.51
C PHE A 62 -13.20 1.91 5.21
N LEU A 63 -13.88 2.01 4.06
CA LEU A 63 -14.73 3.17 3.75
C LEU A 63 -15.88 3.32 4.77
N GLY A 64 -16.49 2.20 5.19
CA GLY A 64 -17.48 2.20 6.27
C GLY A 64 -16.89 2.69 7.60
N ALA A 65 -15.66 2.28 7.93
CA ALA A 65 -14.94 2.76 9.10
C ALA A 65 -14.66 4.26 9.02
N LEU A 66 -14.27 4.80 7.85
CA LEU A 66 -14.08 6.23 7.65
C LEU A 66 -15.38 7.03 7.86
N VAL A 67 -16.50 6.54 7.35
CA VAL A 67 -17.82 7.15 7.58
C VAL A 67 -18.13 7.17 9.08
N PHE A 68 -17.94 6.05 9.77
CA PHE A 68 -18.14 5.97 11.21
C PHE A 68 -17.27 6.98 11.98
N LEU A 69 -15.96 6.99 11.69
CA LEU A 69 -15.01 7.90 12.34
C LEU A 69 -15.32 9.38 12.07
N TYR A 70 -15.83 9.71 10.88
CA TYR A 70 -16.26 11.07 10.53
C TYR A 70 -17.53 11.47 11.30
N LEU A 71 -18.55 10.61 11.31
CA LEU A 71 -19.83 10.88 11.98
C LEU A 71 -19.68 11.00 13.50
N THR A 72 -18.70 10.30 14.10
CA THR A 72 -18.38 10.45 15.52
C THR A 72 -17.46 11.65 15.82
N GLY A 73 -17.06 12.42 14.81
CA GLY A 73 -16.16 13.57 14.95
C GLY A 73 -14.72 13.19 15.29
N THR A 74 -14.32 11.93 15.08
CA THR A 74 -12.97 11.43 15.38
C THR A 74 -11.94 11.91 14.36
N ILE A 75 -12.38 12.12 13.11
CA ILE A 75 -11.53 12.60 12.02
C ILE A 75 -12.17 13.84 11.36
N PRO A 76 -11.38 14.81 10.90
CA PRO A 76 -11.89 15.98 10.22
C PRO A 76 -12.47 15.64 8.84
N LYS A 77 -13.37 16.51 8.34
CA LYS A 77 -14.00 16.38 7.03
C LYS A 77 -12.97 16.24 5.90
N ASP A 78 -11.88 16.99 5.98
CA ASP A 78 -10.89 17.07 4.91
C ASP A 78 -10.19 15.71 4.68
N ILE A 79 -9.75 15.06 5.77
CA ILE A 79 -9.18 13.71 5.72
C ILE A 79 -10.21 12.68 5.23
N PHE A 80 -11.46 12.78 5.72
CA PHE A 80 -12.54 11.91 5.27
C PHE A 80 -12.79 12.03 3.77
N MET A 81 -12.93 13.26 3.25
CA MET A 81 -13.22 13.51 1.83
C MET A 81 -12.06 13.12 0.93
N ALA A 82 -10.81 13.34 1.36
CA ALA A 82 -9.62 12.90 0.64
C ALA A 82 -9.60 11.37 0.47
N LEU A 83 -9.71 10.64 1.59
CA LEU A 83 -9.62 9.18 1.60
C LEU A 83 -10.85 8.50 0.99
N ALA A 84 -12.05 8.89 1.40
CA ALA A 84 -13.28 8.24 0.94
C ALA A 84 -13.61 8.59 -0.52
N GLY A 85 -13.42 9.86 -0.92
CA GLY A 85 -13.70 10.30 -2.28
C GLY A 85 -12.67 9.77 -3.28
N GLY A 86 -11.39 10.08 -3.07
CA GLY A 86 -10.32 9.67 -3.98
C GLY A 86 -10.10 8.16 -3.96
N GLY A 87 -10.11 7.54 -2.76
CA GLY A 87 -9.97 6.09 -2.63
C GLY A 87 -11.16 5.36 -3.24
N GLY A 88 -12.38 5.85 -3.02
CA GLY A 88 -13.59 5.31 -3.65
C GLY A 88 -13.51 5.34 -5.18
N LEU A 89 -12.99 6.42 -5.78
CA LEU A 89 -12.78 6.53 -7.23
C LEU A 89 -11.74 5.49 -7.72
N VAL A 90 -10.60 5.37 -7.04
CA VAL A 90 -9.56 4.40 -7.43
C VAL A 90 -10.08 2.97 -7.33
N ALA A 91 -10.79 2.63 -6.25
CA ALA A 91 -11.40 1.32 -6.08
C ALA A 91 -12.46 1.03 -7.16
N ALA A 92 -13.30 2.01 -7.52
CA ALA A 92 -14.32 1.85 -8.56
C ALA A 92 -13.70 1.57 -9.94
N VAL A 93 -12.61 2.27 -10.28
CA VAL A 93 -11.90 2.07 -11.55
C VAL A 93 -11.14 0.75 -11.56
N GLY A 94 -10.51 0.38 -10.43
CA GLY A 94 -9.91 -0.94 -10.26
C GLY A 94 -10.94 -2.07 -10.41
N TRP A 95 -12.17 -1.86 -9.95
CA TRP A 95 -13.26 -2.85 -10.10
C TRP A 95 -13.73 -2.96 -11.54
N ALA A 96 -13.81 -1.83 -12.24
CA ALA A 96 -14.10 -1.83 -13.67
C ALA A 96 -13.02 -2.58 -14.45
N ASP A 97 -11.74 -2.39 -14.08
CA ASP A 97 -10.60 -3.06 -14.71
C ASP A 97 -10.63 -4.58 -14.46
N ASP A 98 -10.80 -4.99 -13.20
CA ASP A 98 -10.87 -6.41 -12.80
C ASP A 98 -11.99 -7.20 -13.52
N ASN A 99 -13.09 -6.54 -13.92
CA ASN A 99 -14.23 -7.20 -14.57
C ASN A 99 -14.27 -7.08 -16.09
N ARG A 100 -13.86 -5.93 -16.63
CA ARG A 100 -14.11 -5.56 -18.04
C ARG A 100 -12.84 -5.20 -18.81
N GLY A 101 -11.71 -5.03 -18.13
CA GLY A 101 -10.49 -4.47 -18.71
C GLY A 101 -10.68 -2.99 -19.04
N ALA A 102 -10.20 -2.11 -18.17
CA ALA A 102 -10.22 -0.68 -18.39
C ALA A 102 -9.08 -0.29 -19.35
N ALA A 103 -9.33 0.64 -20.25
CA ALA A 103 -8.27 1.16 -21.11
C ALA A 103 -7.19 1.83 -20.23
N PRO A 104 -5.88 1.55 -20.44
CA PRO A 104 -4.81 2.08 -19.60
C PRO A 104 -4.84 3.62 -19.45
N GLY A 105 -5.21 4.34 -20.51
CA GLY A 105 -5.35 5.80 -20.48
C GLY A 105 -6.49 6.29 -19.56
N ILE A 106 -7.63 5.59 -19.52
CA ILE A 106 -8.75 5.93 -18.63
C ILE A 106 -8.34 5.66 -17.18
N ARG A 107 -7.70 4.52 -16.92
CA ARG A 107 -7.20 4.17 -15.59
C ARG A 107 -6.22 5.21 -15.06
N LEU A 108 -5.23 5.59 -15.87
CA LEU A 108 -4.26 6.62 -15.50
C LEU A 108 -4.92 7.99 -15.26
N LEU A 109 -5.89 8.37 -16.11
CA LEU A 109 -6.65 9.61 -15.91
C LEU A 109 -7.39 9.60 -14.56
N CYS A 110 -8.09 8.52 -14.24
CA CYS A 110 -8.80 8.41 -12.97
C CYS A 110 -7.86 8.42 -11.76
N HIS A 111 -6.69 7.76 -11.86
CA HIS A 111 -5.66 7.85 -10.82
C HIS A 111 -5.17 9.29 -10.64
N GLY A 112 -4.95 10.03 -11.74
CA GLY A 112 -4.57 11.44 -11.70
C GLY A 112 -5.65 12.32 -11.06
N VAL A 113 -6.92 12.12 -11.42
CA VAL A 113 -8.06 12.83 -10.82
C VAL A 113 -8.18 12.53 -9.33
N ALA A 114 -8.06 11.27 -8.92
CA ALA A 114 -8.08 10.87 -7.52
C ALA A 114 -6.91 11.50 -6.74
N ALA A 115 -5.70 11.51 -7.31
CA ALA A 115 -4.53 12.12 -6.71
C ALA A 115 -4.71 13.64 -6.51
N VAL A 116 -5.18 14.37 -7.54
CA VAL A 116 -5.49 15.80 -7.42
C VAL A 116 -6.56 16.04 -6.36
N TRP A 117 -7.63 15.23 -6.36
CA TRP A 117 -8.69 15.31 -5.35
C TRP A 117 -8.14 15.16 -3.93
N GLY A 118 -7.36 14.11 -3.67
CA GLY A 118 -6.76 13.87 -2.35
C GLY A 118 -5.84 15.00 -1.90
N VAL A 119 -4.96 15.47 -2.80
CA VAL A 119 -4.03 16.58 -2.52
C VAL A 119 -4.78 17.88 -2.22
N MET A 120 -5.81 18.21 -2.99
CA MET A 120 -6.59 19.44 -2.77
C MET A 120 -7.36 19.41 -1.45
N TRP A 121 -8.00 18.28 -1.11
CA TRP A 121 -8.72 18.14 0.16
C TRP A 121 -7.78 18.21 1.37
N LEU A 122 -6.53 17.77 1.23
CA LEU A 122 -5.53 17.82 2.30
C LEU A 122 -4.76 19.15 2.38
N GLY A 123 -5.20 20.17 1.63
CA GLY A 123 -4.61 21.51 1.66
C GLY A 123 -3.32 21.66 0.86
N GLY A 124 -3.07 20.74 -0.10
CA GLY A 124 -1.84 20.69 -0.87
C GLY A 124 -0.69 20.02 -0.12
N TYR A 125 0.54 20.35 -0.52
CA TYR A 125 1.76 19.88 0.14
C TYR A 125 2.78 21.02 0.19
N PRO A 126 2.51 22.07 0.98
CA PRO A 126 3.25 23.34 0.90
C PRO A 126 4.66 23.23 1.48
N ALA A 127 4.92 22.25 2.34
CA ALA A 127 6.18 22.11 3.04
C ALA A 127 6.48 20.65 3.38
N MET A 128 7.76 20.35 3.61
CA MET A 128 8.24 19.03 4.00
C MET A 128 9.28 19.15 5.09
N SER A 129 9.11 18.40 6.18
CA SER A 129 10.09 18.21 7.22
C SER A 129 11.19 17.26 6.76
N TRP A 130 12.44 17.72 6.87
CA TRP A 130 13.61 16.87 6.65
C TRP A 130 14.34 16.57 7.96
N GLY A 131 13.76 16.96 9.10
CA GLY A 131 14.24 16.65 10.45
C GLY A 131 15.22 17.65 11.05
N GLY A 132 16.00 18.33 10.20
CA GLY A 132 16.82 19.51 10.57
C GLY A 132 16.12 20.85 10.35
N GLY A 133 14.91 20.83 9.77
CA GLY A 133 14.12 22.01 9.45
C GLY A 133 12.98 21.67 8.50
N ILE A 134 12.39 22.71 7.92
CA ILE A 134 11.26 22.61 6.99
C ILE A 134 11.68 23.18 5.64
N TRP A 135 11.50 22.41 4.58
CA TRP A 135 11.60 22.92 3.21
C TRP A 135 10.24 23.47 2.78
N ASN A 136 10.22 24.73 2.33
CA ASN A 136 9.04 25.32 1.73
C ASN A 136 8.99 24.95 0.24
N LEU A 137 7.99 24.18 -0.15
CA LEU A 137 7.80 23.67 -1.50
C LEU A 137 6.74 24.47 -2.27
N SER A 138 5.92 25.27 -1.58
CA SER A 138 4.85 26.06 -2.19
C SER A 138 3.96 25.19 -3.11
N TRP A 139 3.58 25.69 -4.28
CA TRP A 139 2.77 24.96 -5.27
C TRP A 139 3.49 23.73 -5.84
N ALA A 140 4.83 23.74 -5.90
CA ALA A 140 5.60 22.63 -6.46
C ALA A 140 5.46 21.36 -5.61
N GLY A 141 5.32 21.50 -4.29
CA GLY A 141 5.07 20.37 -3.42
C GLY A 141 3.73 19.69 -3.72
N GLY A 142 2.68 20.45 -4.04
CA GLY A 142 1.39 19.89 -4.48
C GLY A 142 1.52 19.05 -5.76
N ALA A 143 2.29 19.53 -6.75
CA ALA A 143 2.55 18.77 -7.97
C ALA A 143 3.34 17.48 -7.69
N LEU A 144 4.36 17.55 -6.83
CA LEU A 144 5.12 16.37 -6.38
C LEU A 144 4.23 15.36 -5.64
N ALA A 145 3.31 15.83 -4.80
CA ALA A 145 2.37 14.97 -4.08
C ALA A 145 1.38 14.27 -5.03
N VAL A 146 0.91 14.95 -6.08
CA VAL A 146 0.08 14.32 -7.13
C VAL A 146 0.86 13.24 -7.87
N LEU A 147 2.07 13.55 -8.34
CA LEU A 147 2.93 12.57 -9.03
C LEU A 147 3.27 11.39 -8.12
N GLY A 148 3.64 11.66 -6.86
CA GLY A 148 3.92 10.65 -5.85
C GLY A 148 2.71 9.77 -5.55
N THR A 149 1.50 10.34 -5.50
CA THR A 149 0.27 9.57 -5.29
C THR A 149 -0.03 8.67 -6.48
N VAL A 150 0.06 9.17 -7.71
CA VAL A 150 -0.10 8.34 -8.93
C VAL A 150 0.95 7.24 -8.98
N TRP A 151 2.20 7.56 -8.61
CA TRP A 151 3.27 6.57 -8.49
C TRP A 151 2.92 5.48 -7.47
N MET A 152 2.52 5.85 -6.26
CA MET A 152 2.16 4.90 -5.21
C MET A 152 1.00 3.97 -5.61
N ILE A 153 0.00 4.47 -6.32
CA ILE A 153 -1.11 3.65 -6.86
C ILE A 153 -0.58 2.56 -7.80
N ASN A 154 0.25 2.94 -8.77
CA ASN A 154 0.79 1.99 -9.75
C ASN A 154 1.83 1.05 -9.11
N LEU A 155 2.66 1.58 -8.24
CA LEU A 155 3.67 0.84 -7.49
C LEU A 155 3.05 -0.30 -6.69
N TYR A 156 2.00 -0.03 -5.92
CA TYR A 156 1.30 -1.08 -5.17
C TYR A 156 0.69 -2.14 -6.09
N ASN A 157 0.21 -1.73 -7.26
CA ASN A 157 -0.30 -2.67 -8.26
C ASN A 157 0.80 -3.56 -8.84
N PHE A 158 2.01 -3.02 -9.07
CA PHE A 158 3.17 -3.81 -9.53
C PHE A 158 3.67 -4.82 -8.50
N MET A 159 3.57 -4.47 -7.21
CA MET A 159 4.06 -5.31 -6.11
C MET A 159 3.05 -6.38 -5.66
N ASP A 160 1.79 -6.31 -6.07
CA ASP A 160 0.73 -7.31 -5.78
C ASP A 160 0.79 -8.51 -6.75
N GLY A 161 1.94 -9.19 -6.84
CA GLY A 161 2.15 -10.28 -7.80
C GLY A 161 2.36 -11.68 -7.21
N ILE A 162 2.44 -11.82 -5.89
CA ILE A 162 2.46 -13.12 -5.19
C ILE A 162 1.53 -13.12 -3.98
N ASP A 163 1.12 -14.30 -3.54
CA ASP A 163 0.20 -14.48 -2.40
C ASP A 163 0.70 -13.77 -1.14
N GLY A 164 -0.15 -12.95 -0.53
CA GLY A 164 0.06 -12.38 0.79
C GLY A 164 1.05 -11.21 0.87
N ILE A 165 1.87 -10.92 -0.15
CA ILE A 165 2.94 -9.90 -0.04
C ILE A 165 2.37 -8.50 0.16
N ALA A 166 1.46 -8.03 -0.70
CA ALA A 166 0.89 -6.68 -0.65
C ALA A 166 -0.03 -6.48 0.56
N GLY A 167 -0.77 -7.53 0.95
CA GLY A 167 -1.56 -7.50 2.17
C GLY A 167 -0.69 -7.43 3.43
N THR A 168 0.43 -8.16 3.47
CA THR A 168 1.39 -8.12 4.59
C THR A 168 2.07 -6.76 4.71
N GLU A 169 2.52 -6.19 3.59
CA GLU A 169 3.04 -4.82 3.52
C GLU A 169 2.04 -3.83 4.12
N ALA A 170 0.81 -3.85 3.62
CA ALA A 170 -0.21 -2.91 4.06
C ALA A 170 -0.57 -3.06 5.55
N VAL A 171 -0.73 -4.29 6.05
CA VAL A 171 -1.01 -4.54 7.48
C VAL A 171 0.12 -4.03 8.36
N THR A 172 1.37 -4.34 8.01
CA THR A 172 2.54 -3.96 8.82
C THR A 172 2.77 -2.45 8.81
N ALA A 173 2.80 -1.81 7.64
CA ALA A 173 2.99 -0.37 7.51
C ALA A 173 1.88 0.41 8.23
N ALA A 174 0.61 0.03 8.04
CA ALA A 174 -0.51 0.69 8.70
C ALA A 174 -0.52 0.44 10.23
N ALA A 175 -0.22 -0.77 10.70
CA ALA A 175 -0.18 -1.05 12.13
C ALA A 175 0.94 -0.24 12.82
N ILE A 176 2.15 -0.24 12.26
CA ILE A 176 3.29 0.50 12.82
C ILE A 176 3.03 2.00 12.78
N ALA A 177 2.57 2.55 11.64
CA ALA A 177 2.20 3.96 11.54
C ALA A 177 1.10 4.34 12.54
N GLY A 178 0.10 3.48 12.74
CA GLY A 178 -0.95 3.68 13.74
C GLY A 178 -0.40 3.79 15.16
N VAL A 179 0.55 2.93 15.53
CA VAL A 179 1.25 3.00 16.82
C VAL A 179 2.03 4.31 16.95
N LEU A 180 2.82 4.68 15.93
CA LEU A 180 3.59 5.93 15.95
C LEU A 180 2.70 7.17 16.07
N LEU A 181 1.61 7.23 15.30
CA LEU A 181 0.63 8.32 15.33
C LEU A 181 -0.10 8.43 16.68
N TYR A 182 -0.37 7.30 17.34
CA TYR A 182 -0.94 7.32 18.67
C TYR A 182 0.03 7.96 19.68
N PHE A 183 1.29 7.55 19.65
CA PHE A 183 2.32 8.10 20.55
C PHE A 183 2.72 9.54 20.22
N THR A 184 2.49 10.03 19.00
CA THR A 184 2.67 11.45 18.65
C THR A 184 1.45 12.32 18.93
N GLY A 185 0.41 11.79 19.58
CA GLY A 185 -0.76 12.56 20.00
C GLY A 185 -1.81 12.76 18.91
N HIS A 186 -1.83 11.91 17.87
CA HIS A 186 -2.77 11.98 16.75
C HIS A 186 -3.70 10.75 16.69
N PRO A 187 -4.54 10.51 17.73
CA PRO A 187 -5.32 9.29 17.86
C PRO A 187 -6.34 9.09 16.73
N GLY A 188 -6.87 10.17 16.13
CA GLY A 188 -7.78 10.07 14.99
C GLY A 188 -7.11 9.44 13.76
N MET A 189 -5.92 9.90 13.39
CA MET A 189 -5.13 9.30 12.31
C MET A 189 -4.63 7.90 12.67
N ALA A 190 -4.26 7.67 13.93
CA ALA A 190 -3.92 6.33 14.41
C ALA A 190 -5.06 5.33 14.18
N LEU A 191 -6.30 5.73 14.48
CA LEU A 191 -7.49 4.90 14.25
C LEU A 191 -7.77 4.63 12.76
N ILE A 192 -7.47 5.58 11.87
CA ILE A 192 -7.54 5.32 10.42
C ILE A 192 -6.55 4.21 10.04
N CYS A 193 -5.29 4.32 10.47
CA CYS A 193 -4.27 3.32 10.17
C CYS A 193 -4.61 1.93 10.77
N VAL A 194 -5.12 1.89 12.00
CA VAL A 194 -5.60 0.65 12.64
C VAL A 194 -6.80 0.07 11.87
N ALA A 195 -7.75 0.90 11.45
CA ALA A 195 -8.89 0.44 10.65
C ALA A 195 -8.45 -0.16 9.32
N LEU A 196 -7.45 0.46 8.66
CA LEU A 196 -6.86 -0.08 7.43
C LEU A 196 -6.18 -1.43 7.68
N ALA A 197 -5.32 -1.51 8.71
CA ALA A 197 -4.61 -2.74 9.07
C ALA A 197 -5.57 -3.89 9.38
N LEU A 198 -6.65 -3.64 10.12
CA LEU A 198 -7.64 -4.67 10.47
C LEU A 198 -8.49 -5.08 9.28
N SER A 199 -8.88 -4.12 8.42
CA SER A 199 -9.64 -4.40 7.20
C SER A 199 -8.80 -5.28 6.25
N VAL A 200 -7.55 -4.92 5.99
CA VAL A 200 -6.66 -5.73 5.15
C VAL A 200 -6.32 -7.04 5.83
N GLY A 201 -6.11 -7.06 7.15
CA GLY A 201 -5.83 -8.26 7.92
C GLY A 201 -6.92 -9.33 7.82
N GLY A 202 -8.19 -8.91 7.81
CA GLY A 202 -9.33 -9.82 7.60
C GLY A 202 -9.32 -10.46 6.20
N PHE A 203 -8.97 -9.68 5.17
CA PHE A 203 -8.74 -10.17 3.82
C PHE A 203 -7.53 -11.11 3.73
N LEU A 204 -6.44 -10.78 4.44
CA LEU A 204 -5.18 -11.51 4.40
C LEU A 204 -5.33 -12.96 4.85
N ILE A 205 -6.31 -13.30 5.70
CA ILE A 205 -6.63 -14.71 6.03
C ILE A 205 -6.90 -15.55 4.78
N TRP A 206 -7.57 -14.96 3.78
CA TRP A 206 -7.95 -15.64 2.53
C TRP A 206 -6.90 -15.52 1.43
N ASN A 207 -6.04 -14.50 1.53
CA ASN A 207 -4.97 -14.26 0.58
C ASN A 207 -3.62 -14.82 1.03
N TRP A 208 -3.51 -15.31 2.28
CA TRP A 208 -2.30 -15.93 2.80
C TRP A 208 -1.91 -17.16 1.98
N PRO A 209 -0.62 -17.35 1.63
CA PRO A 209 -0.17 -18.46 0.80
C PRO A 209 -0.57 -19.84 1.39
N PRO A 210 -1.19 -20.74 0.60
CA PRO A 210 -1.67 -20.54 -0.78
C PRO A 210 -2.99 -19.74 -0.83
N ALA A 211 -3.01 -18.70 -1.66
CA ALA A 211 -4.14 -17.76 -1.74
C ALA A 211 -5.41 -18.41 -2.29
N ARG A 212 -6.56 -18.01 -1.72
CA ARG A 212 -7.90 -18.44 -2.14
C ARG A 212 -8.65 -17.37 -2.92
N ILE A 213 -8.14 -16.14 -2.91
CA ILE A 213 -8.63 -14.96 -3.62
C ILE A 213 -7.51 -13.91 -3.68
N PHE A 214 -7.38 -13.23 -4.82
CA PHE A 214 -6.48 -12.08 -5.01
C PHE A 214 -7.21 -10.76 -4.79
N MET A 215 -6.50 -9.72 -4.31
CA MET A 215 -7.14 -8.43 -4.04
C MET A 215 -7.60 -7.74 -5.33
N GLY A 216 -6.87 -7.93 -6.42
CA GLY A 216 -7.15 -7.29 -7.71
C GLY A 216 -6.76 -5.81 -7.72
N ASP A 217 -7.07 -5.15 -8.84
CA ASP A 217 -6.71 -3.75 -9.05
C ASP A 217 -7.56 -2.82 -8.18
N VAL A 218 -8.75 -3.28 -7.74
CA VAL A 218 -9.54 -2.63 -6.69
C VAL A 218 -8.71 -2.38 -5.44
N GLY A 219 -8.07 -3.44 -4.94
CA GLY A 219 -7.42 -3.43 -3.64
C GLY A 219 -6.05 -2.77 -3.69
N SER A 220 -5.21 -3.19 -4.64
CA SER A 220 -3.83 -2.71 -4.74
C SER A 220 -3.77 -1.21 -5.04
N GLY A 221 -4.55 -0.74 -6.02
CA GLY A 221 -4.61 0.69 -6.34
C GLY A 221 -5.14 1.53 -5.17
N PHE A 222 -6.19 1.05 -4.49
CA PHE A 222 -6.75 1.70 -3.31
C PHE A 222 -5.72 1.84 -2.18
N LEU A 223 -4.93 0.80 -1.91
CA LEU A 223 -3.89 0.82 -0.88
C LEU A 223 -2.81 1.85 -1.21
N GLY A 224 -2.31 1.86 -2.46
CA GLY A 224 -1.32 2.84 -2.90
C GLY A 224 -1.79 4.28 -2.74
N PHE A 225 -3.04 4.57 -3.14
CA PHE A 225 -3.67 5.89 -2.93
C PHE A 225 -3.77 6.24 -1.44
N THR A 226 -4.28 5.30 -0.63
CA THR A 226 -4.53 5.51 0.80
C THR A 226 -3.24 5.80 1.55
N PHE A 227 -2.16 5.05 1.29
CA PHE A 227 -0.86 5.29 1.91
C PHE A 227 -0.25 6.64 1.52
N ALA A 228 -0.36 7.05 0.25
CA ALA A 228 0.10 8.36 -0.19
C ALA A 228 -0.66 9.50 0.54
N CYS A 229 -1.99 9.38 0.65
CA CYS A 229 -2.79 10.36 1.37
C CYS A 229 -2.50 10.38 2.88
N LEU A 230 -2.32 9.22 3.51
CA LEU A 230 -1.95 9.14 4.93
C LEU A 230 -0.59 9.80 5.18
N ALA A 231 0.38 9.53 4.31
CA ALA A 231 1.71 10.11 4.42
C ALA A 231 1.72 11.63 4.31
N MET A 232 0.95 12.18 3.36
CA MET A 232 0.78 13.61 3.20
C MET A 232 -0.02 14.24 4.34
N ALA A 233 -1.13 13.62 4.74
CA ALA A 233 -1.98 14.15 5.81
C ALA A 233 -1.22 14.23 7.14
N SER A 234 -0.44 13.21 7.47
CA SER A 234 0.35 13.19 8.71
C SER A 234 1.58 14.09 8.66
N GLU A 235 2.16 14.32 7.48
CA GLU A 235 3.23 15.31 7.30
C GLU A 235 2.67 16.74 7.48
N ASN A 236 1.56 17.06 6.81
CA ASN A 236 0.93 18.38 6.88
C ASN A 236 0.48 18.75 8.30
N SER A 237 0.11 17.77 9.13
CA SER A 237 -0.23 17.99 10.52
C SER A 237 0.96 17.95 11.48
N GLY A 238 2.19 17.70 10.99
CA GLY A 238 3.38 17.52 11.82
C GLY A 238 3.38 16.25 12.68
N ALA A 239 2.53 15.26 12.35
CA ALA A 239 2.29 14.06 13.16
C ALA A 239 3.27 12.92 12.90
N LEU A 240 3.50 12.62 11.62
CA LEU A 240 4.38 11.55 11.16
C LEU A 240 4.95 11.96 9.80
N PRO A 241 6.28 12.17 9.70
CA PRO A 241 6.87 12.67 8.47
C PRO A 241 6.75 11.71 7.30
N VAL A 242 6.64 12.24 6.08
CA VAL A 242 6.58 11.46 4.83
C VAL A 242 7.81 10.57 4.66
N LEU A 243 8.96 10.99 5.18
CA LEU A 243 10.20 10.19 5.15
C LEU A 243 10.10 8.93 6.01
N VAL A 244 9.32 8.96 7.10
CA VAL A 244 9.05 7.76 7.89
C VAL A 244 8.15 6.81 7.10
N TRP A 245 7.13 7.33 6.41
CA TRP A 245 6.32 6.50 5.50
C TRP A 245 7.14 5.87 4.38
N ALA A 246 8.07 6.63 3.80
CA ALA A 246 8.99 6.11 2.79
C ALA A 246 9.87 4.96 3.33
N VAL A 247 10.25 5.01 4.60
CA VAL A 247 10.95 3.91 5.28
C VAL A 247 10.02 2.72 5.53
N LEU A 248 8.81 2.95 6.07
CA LEU A 248 7.84 1.89 6.36
C LEU A 248 7.42 1.11 5.10
N LEU A 249 7.34 1.80 3.97
CA LEU A 249 6.98 1.26 2.66
C LEU A 249 8.20 0.93 1.81
N GLY A 250 9.38 0.92 2.42
CA GLY A 250 10.67 0.94 1.72
C GLY A 250 10.90 -0.27 0.83
N VAL A 251 10.43 -1.46 1.23
CA VAL A 251 10.56 -2.68 0.42
C VAL A 251 9.87 -2.49 -0.93
N PHE A 252 8.64 -1.98 -0.89
CA PHE A 252 7.82 -1.75 -2.08
C PHE A 252 8.32 -0.57 -2.90
N ILE A 253 8.64 0.55 -2.25
CA ILE A 253 9.16 1.76 -2.90
C ILE A 253 10.45 1.45 -3.65
N VAL A 254 11.41 0.77 -3.03
CA VAL A 254 12.72 0.51 -3.62
C VAL A 254 12.64 -0.52 -4.74
N ASP A 255 12.00 -1.68 -4.53
CA ASP A 255 11.92 -2.73 -5.57
C ASP A 255 11.25 -2.20 -6.85
N ALA A 256 10.10 -1.53 -6.74
CA ALA A 256 9.42 -0.99 -7.91
C ALA A 256 10.21 0.11 -8.61
N THR A 257 10.80 1.05 -7.85
CA THR A 257 11.55 2.17 -8.42
C THR A 257 12.82 1.68 -9.11
N VAL A 258 13.62 0.84 -8.44
CA VAL A 258 14.88 0.34 -8.99
C VAL A 258 14.62 -0.57 -10.19
N THR A 259 13.59 -1.41 -10.14
CA THR A 259 13.20 -2.25 -11.28
C THR A 259 12.84 -1.40 -12.49
N LEU A 260 12.00 -0.37 -12.36
CA LEU A 260 11.65 0.48 -13.51
C LEU A 260 12.83 1.31 -14.02
N ILE A 261 13.71 1.80 -13.13
CA ILE A 261 14.95 2.48 -13.54
C ILE A 261 15.83 1.53 -14.36
N ARG A 262 16.02 0.29 -13.89
CA ARG A 262 16.79 -0.74 -14.60
C ARG A 262 16.23 -0.99 -16.00
N ARG A 263 14.91 -1.18 -16.11
CA ARG A 263 14.22 -1.37 -17.40
C ARG A 263 14.36 -0.16 -18.33
N PHE A 264 14.26 1.05 -17.78
CA PHE A 264 14.44 2.29 -18.55
C PHE A 264 15.87 2.40 -19.12
N ILE A 265 16.89 2.11 -18.29
CA ILE A 265 18.29 2.11 -18.73
C ILE A 265 18.52 1.07 -19.83
N ASN A 266 17.88 -0.10 -19.72
CA ASN A 266 17.93 -1.17 -20.72
C ASN A 266 17.08 -0.88 -21.98
N LYS A 267 16.43 0.29 -22.06
CA LYS A 267 15.51 0.67 -23.16
C LYS A 267 14.33 -0.29 -23.34
N GLU A 268 13.95 -0.98 -22.28
CA GLU A 268 12.74 -1.81 -22.27
C GLU A 268 11.50 -0.91 -22.18
N LYS A 269 10.39 -1.40 -22.73
CA LYS A 269 9.12 -0.68 -22.67
C LYS A 269 8.52 -0.80 -21.27
N LEU A 270 8.46 0.32 -20.54
CA LEU A 270 7.95 0.37 -19.16
C LEU A 270 6.46 0.01 -19.02
N TYR A 271 5.68 0.20 -20.09
CA TYR A 271 4.24 -0.13 -20.10
C TYR A 271 3.96 -1.60 -20.43
N GLU A 272 4.96 -2.36 -20.87
CA GLU A 272 4.80 -3.80 -21.10
C GLU A 272 4.96 -4.55 -19.78
N ALA A 273 4.04 -5.50 -19.56
CA ALA A 273 4.05 -6.35 -18.39
C ALA A 273 5.37 -7.14 -18.29
N HIS A 274 5.86 -7.34 -17.07
CA HIS A 274 7.13 -8.00 -16.79
C HIS A 274 7.06 -8.76 -15.46
N ARG A 275 8.12 -9.55 -15.20
CA ARG A 275 8.26 -10.37 -13.99
C ARG A 275 9.63 -10.21 -13.32
N THR A 276 10.23 -9.03 -13.43
CA THR A 276 11.63 -8.74 -13.06
C THR A 276 11.80 -8.03 -11.71
N HIS A 277 10.70 -7.85 -10.95
CA HIS A 277 10.82 -7.43 -9.54
C HIS A 277 11.51 -8.52 -8.72
N VAL A 278 12.23 -8.13 -7.68
CA VAL A 278 13.00 -9.09 -6.87
C VAL A 278 12.10 -10.16 -6.25
N TYR A 279 10.91 -9.79 -5.79
CA TYR A 279 9.97 -10.78 -5.23
C TYR A 279 9.50 -11.80 -6.28
N GLN A 280 9.35 -11.38 -7.55
CA GLN A 280 8.95 -12.24 -8.67
C GLN A 280 10.10 -13.15 -9.09
N LEU A 281 11.32 -12.62 -9.14
CA LEU A 281 12.52 -13.40 -9.44
C LEU A 281 12.78 -14.43 -8.33
N ALA A 282 12.56 -14.09 -7.07
CA ALA A 282 12.64 -15.05 -5.97
C ALA A 282 11.63 -16.20 -6.15
N ALA A 283 10.38 -15.89 -6.49
CA ALA A 283 9.37 -16.90 -6.77
C ALA A 283 9.71 -17.81 -7.97
N GLN A 284 10.32 -17.23 -9.02
CA GLN A 284 10.82 -17.98 -10.18
C GLN A 284 12.01 -18.87 -9.82
N ALA A 285 12.87 -18.43 -8.89
CA ALA A 285 13.97 -19.21 -8.33
C ALA A 285 13.50 -20.24 -7.27
N GLU A 286 12.27 -20.74 -7.38
CA GLU A 286 11.65 -21.78 -6.56
C GLU A 286 11.42 -21.42 -5.07
N PHE A 287 11.56 -20.16 -4.67
CA PHE A 287 11.13 -19.76 -3.33
C PHE A 287 9.60 -19.71 -3.27
N SER A 288 9.03 -20.36 -2.25
CA SER A 288 7.57 -20.31 -2.04
C SER A 288 7.10 -18.89 -1.74
N HIS A 289 5.88 -18.53 -2.16
CA HIS A 289 5.26 -17.22 -1.84
C HIS A 289 5.26 -16.94 -0.33
N LYS A 290 5.14 -17.98 0.50
CA LYS A 290 5.24 -17.89 1.96
C LYS A 290 6.63 -17.44 2.43
N GLN A 291 7.70 -18.00 1.88
CA GLN A 291 9.08 -17.61 2.24
C GLN A 291 9.35 -16.15 1.88
N VAL A 292 8.96 -15.73 0.66
CA VAL A 292 9.14 -14.34 0.22
C VAL A 292 8.34 -13.38 1.10
N THR A 293 7.07 -13.69 1.36
CA THR A 293 6.18 -12.86 2.21
C THR A 293 6.68 -12.75 3.66
N LEU A 294 7.21 -13.84 4.24
CA LEU A 294 7.81 -13.80 5.57
C LEU A 294 9.12 -12.98 5.61
N GLY A 295 9.91 -13.02 4.53
CA GLY A 295 11.08 -12.16 4.37
C GLY A 295 10.71 -10.67 4.34
N VAL A 296 9.66 -10.32 3.59
CA VAL A 296 9.11 -8.95 3.56
C VAL A 296 8.59 -8.55 4.94
N LEU A 297 7.82 -9.41 5.63
CA LEU A 297 7.36 -9.15 6.99
C LEU A 297 8.52 -8.84 7.95
N PHE A 298 9.59 -9.64 7.89
CA PHE A 298 10.79 -9.41 8.71
C PHE A 298 11.42 -8.05 8.41
N LEU A 299 11.62 -7.72 7.12
CA LEU A 299 12.15 -6.42 6.72
C LEU A 299 11.25 -5.26 7.20
N ASN A 300 9.93 -5.41 7.11
CA ASN A 300 8.99 -4.37 7.54
C ASN A 300 9.04 -4.12 9.04
N ILE A 301 9.25 -5.16 9.85
CA ILE A 301 9.47 -5.00 11.29
C ILE A 301 10.78 -4.24 11.55
N CYS A 302 11.86 -4.57 10.83
CA CYS A 302 13.13 -3.83 10.92
C CYS A 302 12.96 -2.36 10.50
N LEU A 303 12.28 -2.10 9.40
CA LEU A 303 11.99 -0.75 8.91
C LEU A 303 11.08 0.01 9.87
N GLY A 304 10.14 -0.66 10.53
CA GLY A 304 9.32 -0.10 11.61
C GLY A 304 10.15 0.38 12.79
N MET A 305 11.12 -0.42 13.23
CA MET A 305 12.06 -0.03 14.30
C MET A 305 12.93 1.15 13.88
N ILE A 306 13.40 1.18 12.63
CA ILE A 306 14.14 2.32 12.08
C ILE A 306 13.25 3.57 12.06
N GLY A 307 12.03 3.49 11.53
CA GLY A 307 11.07 4.59 11.49
C GLY A 307 10.77 5.16 12.88
N ALA A 308 10.58 4.29 13.88
CA ALA A 308 10.42 4.68 15.27
C ALA A 308 11.67 5.40 15.83
N ALA A 309 12.87 4.95 15.49
CA ALA A 309 14.12 5.61 15.87
C ALA A 309 14.27 7.00 15.22
N LEU A 310 13.90 7.15 13.94
CA LEU A 310 13.92 8.44 13.24
C LEU A 310 12.95 9.46 13.86
N MET A 311 11.79 8.99 14.34
CA MET A 311 10.86 9.84 15.10
C MET A 311 11.45 10.34 16.41
N LYS A 312 12.26 9.52 17.08
CA LYS A 312 12.92 9.89 18.35
C LYS A 312 14.09 10.85 18.13
N TRP A 313 14.76 10.77 16.99
CA TRP A 313 15.92 11.60 16.66
C TRP A 313 15.72 12.34 15.33
N PRO A 314 14.95 13.45 15.32
CA PRO A 314 14.59 14.15 14.09
C PRO A 314 15.78 14.61 13.25
N GLY A 315 16.91 15.00 13.85
CA GLY A 315 18.12 15.36 13.10
C GLY A 315 18.68 14.24 12.20
N TRP A 316 18.29 12.99 12.45
CA TRP A 316 18.64 11.83 11.64
C TRP A 316 17.58 11.47 10.59
N LEU A 317 16.45 12.17 10.51
CA LEU A 317 15.34 11.80 9.63
C LEU A 317 15.77 11.66 8.16
N LEU A 318 16.31 12.73 7.57
CA LEU A 318 16.79 12.68 6.18
C LEU A 318 17.98 11.72 5.98
N PRO A 319 19.11 11.82 6.71
CA PRO A 319 20.25 10.94 6.47
C PRO A 319 19.93 9.47 6.78
N GLY A 320 19.09 9.21 7.79
CA GLY A 320 18.66 7.85 8.13
C GLY A 320 17.70 7.26 7.12
N ALA A 321 16.73 8.03 6.61
CA ALA A 321 15.87 7.59 5.50
C ALA A 321 16.68 7.34 4.22
N ALA A 322 17.63 8.23 3.90
CA ALA A 322 18.52 8.08 2.75
C ALA A 322 19.43 6.85 2.88
N LEU A 323 20.06 6.64 4.04
CA LEU A 323 20.86 5.45 4.32
C LEU A 323 20.02 4.17 4.20
N THR A 324 18.79 4.19 4.72
CA THR A 324 17.85 3.06 4.61
C THR A 324 17.55 2.75 3.14
N ALA A 325 17.25 3.76 2.33
CA ALA A 325 17.01 3.59 0.89
C ALA A 325 18.24 3.03 0.16
N VAL A 326 19.45 3.49 0.50
CA VAL A 326 20.70 2.96 -0.07
C VAL A 326 20.91 1.49 0.31
N ILE A 327 20.73 1.12 1.58
CA ILE A 327 20.86 -0.27 2.04
C ILE A 327 19.85 -1.17 1.32
N LEU A 328 18.58 -0.76 1.26
CA LEU A 328 17.55 -1.50 0.55
C LEU A 328 17.87 -1.63 -0.94
N THR A 329 18.41 -0.59 -1.57
CA THR A 329 18.82 -0.63 -2.98
C THR A 329 19.97 -1.63 -3.18
N ILE A 330 20.96 -1.66 -2.28
CA ILE A 330 22.05 -2.64 -2.35
C ILE A 330 21.51 -4.07 -2.18
N ILE A 331 20.56 -4.28 -1.26
CA ILE A 331 19.90 -5.57 -1.06
C ILE A 331 19.12 -5.97 -2.32
N GLU A 332 18.29 -5.08 -2.86
CA GLU A 332 17.52 -5.29 -4.10
C GLU A 332 18.46 -5.71 -5.23
N VAL A 333 19.51 -4.94 -5.48
CA VAL A 333 20.44 -5.19 -6.60
C VAL A 333 21.14 -6.54 -6.42
N ARG A 334 21.57 -6.88 -5.20
CA ARG A 334 22.20 -8.18 -4.92
C ARG A 334 21.24 -9.34 -5.12
N LEU A 335 19.99 -9.20 -4.66
CA LEU A 335 18.98 -10.24 -4.82
C LEU A 335 18.56 -10.39 -6.28
N TYR A 336 18.44 -9.29 -7.02
CA TYR A 336 18.18 -9.29 -8.45
C TYR A 336 19.22 -10.15 -9.20
N TYR A 337 20.51 -9.84 -9.05
CA TYR A 337 21.56 -10.62 -9.74
C TYR A 337 21.63 -12.07 -9.28
N ARG A 338 21.39 -12.33 -7.98
CA ARG A 338 21.35 -13.68 -7.44
C ARG A 338 20.25 -14.53 -8.08
N PHE A 339 19.05 -13.96 -8.25
CA PHE A 339 17.90 -14.71 -8.75
C PHE A 339 17.82 -14.70 -10.29
N SER A 340 18.30 -13.67 -10.96
CA SER A 340 18.33 -13.62 -12.43
C SER A 340 19.27 -14.67 -13.04
N GLN A 341 20.39 -14.98 -12.37
CA GLN A 341 21.34 -16.01 -12.84
C GLN A 341 20.78 -17.44 -12.78
N ASN A 342 19.76 -17.69 -11.96
CA ASN A 342 19.11 -19.01 -11.90
C ASN A 342 18.15 -19.23 -13.09
N GLU A 343 17.65 -18.16 -13.71
CA GLU A 343 16.77 -18.23 -14.89
C GLU A 343 17.58 -18.66 -16.15
N GLU A 344 18.83 -18.20 -16.29
CA GLU A 344 19.70 -18.57 -17.43
C GLU A 344 20.18 -20.04 -17.39
N ASN A 345 20.23 -20.67 -16.22
CA ASN A 345 20.68 -22.06 -16.07
C ASN A 345 19.55 -23.10 -16.20
N THR A 346 18.30 -22.66 -16.40
CA THR A 346 17.12 -23.54 -16.48
C THR A 346 16.37 -23.46 -17.82
N GLY A 347 16.85 -22.68 -18.78
CA GLY A 347 16.36 -22.61 -20.17
C GLY A 347 17.17 -23.45 -21.15
#